data_AF-A0A368DSX9-F1
#
_entry.id   AF-A0A368DSX9-F1
#
_cell.length_a   1.000
_cell.length_b   1.000
_cell.length_c   1.000
_cell.angle_alpha   90.00
_cell.angle_beta   90.00
_cell.angle_gamma   90.00
#
_symmetry.space_group_name_H-M   'P 1'
#
loop_
_entity.id
_entity.type
_entity.pdbx_description
1 polymer ?
#
loop_
_entity_poly.entity_id
_entity_poly.type
_entity_poly.pdbx_seq_one_letter_code
_entity_poly.pdbx_strand_id
1 'polypeptide(L)' 'MFSSLNGMLKSGIEVALVLVGLGVVLQILFPDALAFINADVAGNLIDLINQFSGAGLIGVIAALIVVNQLK' A
#
# COMPACT_ATOMS: atom_id res chain seq x y z
N MET A 1 -13.28 -20.85 -14.26
CA MET A 1 -13.50 -19.47 -14.73
C MET A 1 -13.33 -18.47 -13.59
N PHE A 2 -14.13 -18.51 -12.52
CA PHE A 2 -13.94 -17.65 -11.34
C PHE A 2 -12.54 -17.76 -10.70
N SER A 3 -11.96 -18.97 -10.65
CA SER A 3 -10.60 -19.19 -10.15
C SER A 3 -9.52 -18.52 -11.00
N SER A 4 -9.67 -18.54 -12.32
CA SER A 4 -8.76 -17.89 -13.26
C SER A 4 -8.83 -16.36 -13.15
N LEU A 5 -10.04 -15.82 -13.03
CA LEU A 5 -10.26 -14.38 -12.79
C LEU A 5 -9.63 -13.95 -11.47
N ASN A 6 -9.83 -14.74 -10.40
CA ASN A 6 -9.25 -14.42 -9.09
C ASN A 6 -7.70 -14.47 -9.13
N GLY A 7 -7.13 -15.42 -9.87
CA GLY A 7 -5.69 -15.49 -10.10
C GLY A 7 -5.13 -14.29 -10.87
N MET A 8 -5.83 -13.84 -11.91
CA MET A 8 -5.44 -12.65 -12.68
C MET A 8 -5.54 -11.37 -11.84
N LEU A 9 -6.61 -11.22 -11.06
CA LEU A 9 -6.78 -10.08 -10.16
C LEU A 9 -5.67 -10.05 -9.09
N LYS A 10 -5.36 -11.20 -8.49
CA LYS A 10 -4.28 -11.29 -7.51
C LYS A 10 -2.92 -10.90 -8.11
N SER A 11 -2.59 -11.41 -9.28
CA SER A 11 -1.35 -11.05 -9.97
C SER A 11 -1.31 -9.56 -10.35
N GLY A 12 -2.43 -9.00 -10.81
CA GLY A 12 -2.54 -7.56 -11.07
C GLY A 12 -2.34 -6.70 -9.82
N ILE A 13 -2.89 -7.12 -8.68
CA ILE A 13 -2.69 -6.45 -7.38
C ILE A 13 -1.22 -6.53 -6.96
N GLU A 14 -0.57 -7.68 -7.10
CA GLU A 14 0.86 -7.82 -6.78
C GLU A 14 1.72 -6.83 -7.57
N VAL A 15 1.46 -6.70 -8.89
CA VAL A 15 2.13 -5.70 -9.73
C VAL A 15 1.83 -4.28 -9.27
N ALA A 16 0.55 -3.96 -9.01
CA ALA A 16 0.16 -2.64 -8.55
C ALA A 16 0.84 -2.26 -7.22
N LEU A 17 0.93 -3.19 -6.27
CA LEU A 17 1.59 -2.97 -4.98
C LEU A 17 3.09 -2.68 -5.14
N VAL A 18 3.77 -3.39 -6.04
CA VAL A 18 5.18 -3.13 -6.35
C VAL A 18 5.35 -1.72 -6.95
N LEU A 19 4.47 -1.32 -7.86
CA LEU A 19 4.51 0.01 -8.47
C LEU A 19 4.24 1.13 -7.46
N VAL A 20 3.30 0.91 -6.54
CA VAL A 20 3.04 1.84 -5.43
C VAL A 20 4.26 1.96 -4.53
N GLY A 21 4.87 0.84 -4.14
CA GLY A 21 6.10 0.85 -3.33
C GLY A 21 7.25 1.57 -4.02
N LEU A 22 7.44 1.35 -5.32
CA LEU A 22 8.41 2.09 -6.12
C LEU A 22 8.10 3.60 -6.14
N GLY A 23 6.84 3.97 -6.36
CA GLY A 23 6.42 5.37 -6.38
C GLY A 23 6.71 6.09 -5.06
N VAL A 24 6.49 5.43 -3.93
CA VAL A 24 6.82 5.97 -2.60
C VAL A 24 8.32 6.19 -2.45
N VAL A 25 9.14 5.19 -2.76
CA VAL A 25 10.60 5.30 -2.63
C VAL A 25 11.14 6.41 -3.52
N LEU A 26 10.67 6.48 -4.78
CA LEU A 26 11.09 7.51 -5.72
C LEU A 26 10.71 8.91 -5.23
N GLN A 27 9.49 9.12 -4.73
CA GLN A 27 9.07 10.42 -4.21
C GLN A 27 9.83 10.82 -2.94
N ILE A 28 10.15 9.87 -2.06
CA ILE A 28 10.94 10.16 -0.84
C ILE A 28 12.35 10.60 -1.21
N LEU A 29 13.00 9.92 -2.16
CA LEU A 29 14.37 10.23 -2.57
C LEU A 29 14.46 11.45 -3.49
N PHE A 30 13.42 11.66 -4.29
CA PHE A 30 13.33 12.71 -5.30
C PHE A 30 11.89 13.28 -5.28
N PRO A 31 11.63 14.34 -4.49
CA PRO A 31 10.27 14.87 -4.29
C PRO A 31 9.49 15.15 -5.57
N ASP A 32 10.16 15.62 -6.63
CA ASP A 32 9.54 15.95 -7.91
C ASP A 32 9.56 14.79 -8.93
N ALA A 33 10.03 13.60 -8.56
CA ALA A 33 10.21 12.49 -9.51
C ALA A 33 8.92 12.06 -10.21
N LEU A 34 7.75 12.23 -9.60
CA LEU A 34 6.45 11.87 -10.20
C LEU A 34 5.62 13.10 -10.62
N ALA A 35 6.22 14.30 -10.64
CA ALA A 35 5.54 15.52 -11.07
C ALA A 35 4.99 15.41 -12.51
N PHE A 36 5.67 14.63 -13.37
CA PHE A 36 5.27 14.42 -14.77
C PHE A 36 3.92 13.70 -14.94
N ILE A 37 3.46 12.95 -13.94
CA ILE A 37 2.14 12.31 -13.91
C ILE A 37 1.19 12.97 -12.91
N ASN A 38 1.58 14.10 -12.30
CA ASN A 38 0.83 14.79 -11.24
C ASN A 38 0.34 13.83 -10.14
N ALA A 39 1.17 12.87 -9.76
CA ALA A 39 0.84 11.88 -8.75
C ALA A 39 1.53 12.22 -7.43
N ASP A 40 0.81 12.11 -6.32
CA ASP A 40 1.34 12.16 -4.95
C ASP A 40 1.10 10.80 -4.27
N VAL A 41 1.98 9.84 -4.53
CA VAL A 41 1.80 8.45 -4.05
C VAL A 41 2.05 8.35 -2.55
N ALA A 42 3.10 9.00 -2.05
CA ALA A 42 3.45 9.01 -0.64
C ALA A 42 2.39 9.74 0.20
N GLY A 43 1.94 10.93 -0.23
CA GLY A 43 0.88 11.68 0.44
C GLY A 43 -0.43 10.91 0.49
N ASN A 44 -0.88 10.37 -0.66
CA ASN A 44 -2.12 9.57 -0.71
C ASN A 44 -2.08 8.33 0.21
N LEU A 45 -0.92 7.68 0.36
CA LEU A 45 -0.76 6.56 1.29
C LEU A 45 -0.78 6.99 2.75
N ILE A 46 -0.13 8.11 3.07
CA ILE A 46 -0.15 8.69 4.41
C ILE A 46 -1.58 9.05 4.81
N ASP A 47 -2.35 9.66 3.91
CA ASP A 47 -3.76 9.99 4.15
C ASP A 47 -4.62 8.75 4.37
N LEU A 48 -4.40 7.69 3.58
CA LEU A 48 -5.09 6.41 3.77
C LEU A 48 -4.75 5.78 5.13
N ILE A 49 -3.47 5.79 5.52
CA ILE A 49 -3.02 5.31 6.82
C ILE A 49 -3.65 6.12 7.94
N ASN A 50 -3.68 7.45 7.83
CA ASN A 50 -4.27 8.33 8.83
C ASN A 50 -5.77 8.06 9.03
N GLN A 51 -6.52 7.74 7.96
CA GLN A 51 -7.92 7.35 8.06
C GLN A 51 -8.11 6.07 8.89
N PHE A 52 -7.23 5.08 8.74
CA PHE A 52 -7.29 3.85 9.55
C PHE A 52 -6.71 4.04 10.97
N SER A 53 -5.74 4.93 11.14
CA SER A 53 -5.13 5.27 12.43
C SER A 53 -6.13 5.96 13.36
N GLY A 54 -6.90 6.92 12.83
CA GLY A 54 -7.90 7.67 13.59
C GLY A 54 -9.01 6.80 14.20
N ALA A 55 -9.25 5.61 13.65
CA ALA A 55 -10.20 4.63 14.19
C ALA A 55 -9.56 3.61 15.16
N GLY A 56 -8.27 3.73 15.47
CA GLY A 56 -7.52 2.76 16.27
C GLY A 56 -7.32 1.39 15.59
N LEU A 57 -7.76 1.25 14.33
CA LEU A 57 -7.76 -0.01 13.59
C LEU A 57 -6.33 -0.50 13.31
N ILE A 58 -5.40 0.41 13.05
CA ILE A 58 -3.98 0.08 12.81
C ILE A 58 -3.36 -0.58 14.04
N GLY A 59 -3.67 -0.10 15.25
CA GLY A 59 -3.17 -0.70 16.48
C GLY A 59 -3.64 -2.15 16.66
N VAL A 60 -4.90 -2.42 16.36
CA VAL A 60 -5.48 -3.77 16.42
C VAL A 60 -4.85 -4.69 15.36
N ILE A 61 -4.68 -4.21 14.12
CA ILE A 61 -4.02 -4.97 13.06
C ILE A 61 -2.56 -5.28 13.43
N ALA A 62 -1.82 -4.30 13.96
CA ALA A 62 -0.43 -4.50 14.37
C ALA A 62 -0.31 -5.57 15.47
N ALA A 63 -1.18 -5.53 16.49
CA ALA A 63 -1.21 -6.55 17.54
C ALA A 63 -1.52 -7.95 16.97
N LEU A 64 -2.47 -8.06 16.04
CA LEU A 64 -2.80 -9.32 15.38
C LEU A 64 -1.63 -9.89 14.59
N ILE A 65 -0.91 -9.06 13.83
CA ILE A 65 0.26 -9.50 13.06
C ILE A 65 1.34 -10.03 14.01
N VAL A 66 1.65 -9.31 15.09
CA VAL A 66 2.66 -9.75 16.07
C VAL A 66 2.26 -11.09 16.68
N VAL A 67 1.01 -11.25 17.11
CA VAL A 67 0.53 -12.52 17.66
C VAL A 67 0.60 -13.66 16.63
N ASN A 68 0.33 -13.38 15.35
CA ASN A 68 0.42 -14.38 14.29
C ASN A 68 1.86 -14.81 13.99
N GLN A 69 2.82 -13.88 14.02
CA GLN A 69 4.23 -14.19 13.76
C GLN A 69 4.95 -14.89 14.93
N LEU A 70 4.35 -14.86 16.13
CA LEU A 70 4.85 -15.54 17.32
C LEU A 70 4.35 -16.98 17.47
N LYS A 71 3.43 -17.44 16.61
CA LYS A 71 2.92 -18.81 16.56
C LYS A 71 3.69 -19.62 15.52
#